data_AF-A0A1G1NU76-F1
#
_entry.id   AF-A0A1G1NU76-F1
#
_cell.length_a   1.000
_cell.length_b   1.000
_cell.length_c   1.000
_cell.angle_alpha   90.00
_cell.angle_beta   90.00
_cell.angle_gamma   90.00
#
_symmetry.space_group_name_H-M   'P 1'
#
loop_
_entity.id
_entity.type
_entity.pdbx_description
1 polymer ?
#
loop_
_entity_poly.entity_id
_entity_poly.type
_entity_poly.pdbx_seq_one_letter_code
_entity_poly.pdbx_strand_id
1 'polypeptide(L)'
;MSFSAILVFVILASRPALASLEGERITHLFEKQADSVVLIAVSQKNHQENKLGSGFVVSEDGLIVTNAHLVSQADQIVVKLRNNRAYRNVRIIGADAEKDIALLKVNAQGLKAVKLGNSKKVEIGQRVVTIGNPLGLESTVSDGLISSVREGEPGFKIFQTSVPLSQGSSGGPLFDLKGKVVGITTASLLKGQNLNFAIPINYVKPLLRRVRRETAQVKGSARHSHKESARRNIPRSTTPLAWEESIAAKFYTVQTGDTLYGVAKKFEQSVEQLQNWNRLTSPTLRVGQRLRVRE
;
A
#
# COMPACT_ATOMS: atom_id res chain seq x y z
N MET A 1 67.41 -4.34 50.92
CA MET A 1 66.08 -4.85 51.34
C MET A 1 65.04 -4.15 50.48
N SER A 2 64.16 -4.93 49.87
CA SER A 2 63.37 -4.58 48.68
C SER A 2 62.28 -3.52 48.93
N PHE A 3 62.16 -2.54 48.03
CA PHE A 3 61.01 -1.63 47.95
C PHE A 3 59.83 -2.38 47.32
N SER A 4 58.73 -2.55 48.06
CA SER A 4 57.46 -3.03 47.50
C SER A 4 56.77 -1.90 46.76
N ALA A 5 56.73 -1.97 45.44
CA ALA A 5 55.84 -1.16 44.62
C ALA A 5 54.44 -1.77 44.66
N ILE A 6 53.49 -1.10 45.33
CA ILE A 6 52.07 -1.40 45.21
C ILE A 6 51.61 -0.91 43.84
N LEU A 7 51.49 -1.84 42.90
CA LEU A 7 50.91 -1.60 41.59
C LEU A 7 49.37 -1.56 41.73
N VAL A 8 48.80 -0.37 41.84
CA VAL A 8 47.35 -0.19 41.78
C VAL A 8 46.91 -0.38 40.33
N PHE A 9 46.36 -1.55 40.02
CA PHE A 9 45.66 -1.79 38.76
C PHE A 9 44.34 -1.01 38.78
N VAL A 10 44.32 0.18 38.18
CA VAL A 10 43.06 0.80 37.76
C VAL A 10 42.59 0.03 36.53
N ILE A 11 41.70 -0.94 36.73
CA ILE A 11 40.95 -1.56 35.64
C ILE A 11 40.01 -0.47 35.11
N LEU A 12 40.42 0.24 34.06
CA LEU A 12 39.48 0.97 33.21
C LEU A 12 38.54 -0.06 32.60
N ALA A 13 37.35 -0.22 33.20
CA ALA A 13 36.25 -0.92 32.56
C ALA A 13 35.94 -0.16 31.26
N SER A 14 36.45 -0.69 30.14
CA SER A 14 36.13 -0.24 28.79
C SER A 14 34.63 -0.41 28.59
N ARG A 15 33.86 0.67 28.71
CA ARG A 15 32.41 0.65 28.52
C ARG A 15 32.08 0.33 27.05
N PRO A 16 31.47 -0.81 26.70
CA PRO A 16 30.84 -0.97 25.40
C PRO A 16 29.39 -0.47 25.49
N ALA A 17 29.17 0.71 26.09
CA ALA A 17 27.82 1.15 26.46
C ALA A 17 27.02 1.77 25.30
N LEU A 18 27.68 2.35 24.30
CA LEU A 18 26.97 3.04 23.20
C LEU A 18 26.43 2.06 22.15
N ALA A 19 27.21 1.05 21.79
CA ALA A 19 26.76 0.01 20.85
C ALA A 19 25.64 -0.86 21.45
N SER A 20 25.68 -1.13 22.76
CA SER A 20 24.61 -1.86 23.46
C SER A 20 23.29 -1.07 23.45
N LEU A 21 23.35 0.26 23.68
CA LEU A 21 22.17 1.12 23.66
C LEU A 21 21.52 1.19 22.27
N GLU A 22 22.29 1.20 21.18
CA GLU A 22 21.71 1.17 19.83
C GLU A 22 21.07 -0.18 19.50
N GLY A 23 21.73 -1.29 19.84
CA GLY A 23 21.17 -2.63 19.67
C GLY A 23 19.85 -2.79 20.44
N GLU A 24 19.82 -2.37 21.70
CA GLU A 24 18.60 -2.38 22.54
C GLU A 24 17.46 -1.55 21.91
N ARG A 25 17.77 -0.41 21.30
CA ARG A 25 16.77 0.42 20.62
C ARG A 25 16.19 -0.25 19.39
N ILE A 26 16.99 -0.99 18.62
CA ILE A 26 16.51 -1.74 17.45
C ILE A 26 15.63 -2.91 17.90
N THR A 27 16.05 -3.65 18.93
CA THR A 27 15.25 -4.74 19.51
C THR A 27 13.89 -4.23 19.99
N HIS A 28 13.87 -3.14 20.78
CA HIS A 28 12.63 -2.56 21.26
C HIS A 28 11.76 -1.99 20.12
N LEU A 29 12.37 -1.43 19.06
CA LEU A 29 11.64 -1.02 17.85
C LEU A 29 10.98 -2.24 17.18
N PHE A 30 11.70 -3.35 17.03
CA PHE A 30 11.17 -4.57 16.45
C PHE A 30 9.96 -5.09 17.24
N GLU A 31 10.10 -5.30 18.54
CA GLU A 31 9.01 -5.75 19.42
C GLU A 31 7.78 -4.85 19.30
N LYS A 32 8.00 -3.54 19.21
CA LYS A 32 6.92 -2.57 19.10
C LYS A 32 6.30 -2.53 17.70
N GLN A 33 7.03 -2.77 16.63
CA GLN A 33 6.53 -2.51 15.27
C GLN A 33 6.24 -3.76 14.45
N ALA A 34 6.77 -4.93 14.79
CA ALA A 34 6.67 -6.15 13.98
C ALA A 34 5.22 -6.55 13.64
N ASP A 35 4.29 -6.45 14.60
CA ASP A 35 2.87 -6.77 14.38
C ASP A 35 2.14 -5.79 13.44
N SER A 36 2.74 -4.64 13.14
CA SER A 36 2.19 -3.66 12.22
C SER A 36 2.62 -3.91 10.78
N VAL A 37 3.55 -4.84 10.54
CA VAL A 37 4.06 -5.21 9.22
C VAL A 37 3.35 -6.47 8.73
N VAL A 38 3.02 -6.48 7.45
CA VAL A 38 2.24 -7.56 6.82
C VAL A 38 2.98 -8.10 5.61
N LEU A 39 2.83 -9.40 5.35
CA LEU A 39 3.17 -10.01 4.08
C LEU A 39 2.04 -9.76 3.09
N ILE A 40 2.40 -9.41 1.86
CA ILE A 40 1.47 -9.27 0.75
C ILE A 40 1.87 -10.28 -0.32
N ALA A 41 0.96 -11.21 -0.60
CA ALA A 41 1.09 -12.16 -1.69
C ALA A 41 0.10 -11.80 -2.79
N VAL A 42 0.61 -11.72 -4.02
CA VAL A 42 -0.17 -11.37 -5.21
C VAL A 42 -0.05 -12.50 -6.22
N SER A 43 -1.19 -12.98 -6.70
CA SER A 43 -1.28 -13.98 -7.75
C SER A 43 -1.88 -13.35 -9.01
N GLN A 44 -1.37 -13.76 -10.16
CA GLN A 44 -1.84 -13.35 -11.49
C GLN A 44 -2.13 -14.61 -12.30
N LYS A 45 -3.34 -14.76 -12.85
CA LYS A 45 -3.80 -15.97 -13.58
C LYS A 45 -2.91 -16.35 -14.76
N ASN A 46 -2.23 -15.37 -15.35
CA ASN A 46 -1.39 -15.56 -16.53
C ASN A 46 0.11 -15.68 -16.20
N HIS A 47 0.51 -15.65 -14.93
CA HIS A 47 1.92 -15.80 -14.51
C HIS A 47 2.02 -16.98 -13.53
N GLN A 48 3.03 -17.84 -13.72
CA GLN A 48 3.26 -18.96 -12.81
C GLN A 48 3.84 -18.53 -11.46
N GLU A 49 4.42 -17.32 -11.39
CA GLU A 49 5.08 -16.82 -10.19
C GLU A 49 4.18 -15.84 -9.42
N ASN A 50 4.00 -16.12 -8.13
CA ASN A 50 3.36 -15.19 -7.21
C ASN A 50 4.36 -14.08 -6.82
N LYS A 51 3.92 -12.83 -6.86
CA LYS A 51 4.71 -11.71 -6.33
C LYS A 51 4.56 -11.66 -4.81
N LEU A 52 5.70 -11.60 -4.12
CA LEU A 52 5.74 -11.40 -2.67
C LEU A 52 6.31 -10.01 -2.35
N GLY A 53 5.70 -9.35 -1.39
CA GLY A 53 6.15 -8.08 -0.86
C GLY A 53 5.67 -7.86 0.56
N SER A 54 5.92 -6.67 1.07
CA SER A 54 5.55 -6.25 2.40
C SER A 54 4.57 -5.08 2.33
N GLY A 55 3.89 -4.84 3.44
CA GLY A 55 3.09 -3.65 3.68
C GLY A 55 3.08 -3.33 5.16
N PHE A 56 2.43 -2.24 5.52
CA PHE A 56 2.26 -1.88 6.93
C PHE A 56 0.92 -1.24 7.21
N VAL A 57 0.38 -1.55 8.38
CA VAL A 57 -0.91 -1.05 8.87
C VAL A 57 -0.77 0.40 9.31
N VAL A 58 -1.64 1.26 8.79
CA VAL A 58 -1.71 2.70 9.11
C VAL A 58 -3.02 3.11 9.78
N SER A 59 -3.94 2.17 9.99
CA SER A 59 -5.18 2.34 10.74
C SER A 59 -5.63 1.02 11.35
N GLU A 60 -6.12 1.08 12.59
CA GLU A 60 -6.55 -0.10 13.36
C GLU A 60 -7.71 -0.87 12.70
N ASP A 61 -8.46 -0.19 11.83
CA ASP A 61 -9.57 -0.75 11.08
C ASP A 61 -9.13 -1.50 9.80
N GLY A 62 -7.83 -1.70 9.57
CA GLY A 62 -7.34 -2.50 8.43
C GLY A 62 -6.93 -1.71 7.19
N LEU A 63 -6.51 -0.45 7.34
CA LEU A 63 -5.89 0.30 6.26
C LEU A 63 -4.39 0.00 6.20
N ILE A 64 -3.90 -0.38 5.02
CA ILE A 64 -2.52 -0.82 4.81
C ILE A 64 -1.90 -0.02 3.67
N VAL A 65 -0.62 0.32 3.80
CA VAL A 65 0.21 0.91 2.74
C VAL A 65 1.13 -0.16 2.17
N THR A 66 1.34 -0.13 0.85
CA THR A 66 2.36 -0.91 0.13
C THR A 66 2.74 -0.20 -1.18
N ASN A 67 3.52 -0.86 -2.04
CA ASN A 67 3.84 -0.36 -3.36
C ASN A 67 2.73 -0.63 -4.39
N ALA A 68 2.59 0.27 -5.37
CA ALA A 68 1.62 0.13 -6.44
C ALA A 68 2.02 -0.98 -7.42
N HIS A 69 3.30 -1.08 -7.78
CA HIS A 69 3.77 -2.11 -8.71
C HIS A 69 3.50 -3.53 -8.19
N LEU A 70 3.55 -3.72 -6.86
CA LEU A 70 3.33 -5.02 -6.23
C LEU A 70 1.91 -5.54 -6.48
N VAL A 71 0.91 -4.65 -6.39
CA VAL A 71 -0.52 -4.98 -6.50
C VAL A 71 -1.12 -4.65 -7.86
N SER A 72 -0.33 -4.08 -8.76
CA SER A 72 -0.73 -3.83 -10.14
C SER A 72 -1.04 -5.16 -10.84
N GLN A 73 -2.11 -5.18 -11.64
CA GLN A 73 -2.55 -6.36 -12.41
C GLN A 73 -2.78 -7.63 -11.55
N ALA A 74 -3.07 -7.46 -10.26
CA ALA A 74 -3.36 -8.57 -9.36
C ALA A 74 -4.74 -9.19 -9.64
N ASP A 75 -4.79 -10.51 -9.87
CA ASP A 75 -6.05 -11.26 -9.88
C ASP A 75 -6.52 -11.55 -8.44
N GLN A 76 -5.57 -11.85 -7.56
CA GLN A 76 -5.82 -12.05 -6.14
C GLN A 76 -4.72 -11.40 -5.31
N ILE A 77 -5.13 -10.69 -4.25
CA ILE A 77 -4.24 -10.15 -3.23
C ILE A 77 -4.58 -10.83 -1.90
N VAL A 78 -3.55 -11.33 -1.21
CA VAL A 78 -3.65 -11.87 0.14
C VAL A 78 -2.76 -11.05 1.05
N VAL A 79 -3.34 -10.53 2.13
CA VAL A 79 -2.62 -9.88 3.21
C VAL A 79 -2.50 -10.86 4.37
N LYS A 80 -1.28 -11.17 4.81
CA LYS A 80 -1.01 -12.05 5.96
C LYS A 80 -0.33 -11.25 7.07
N LEU A 81 -0.92 -11.29 8.26
CA LEU A 81 -0.34 -10.71 9.48
C LEU A 81 0.70 -11.66 10.09
N ARG A 82 1.58 -11.13 10.95
CA ARG A 82 2.59 -11.94 11.70
C ARG A 82 1.98 -13.05 12.55
N ASN A 83 0.76 -12.88 13.04
CA ASN A 83 0.04 -13.92 13.79
C ASN A 83 -0.65 -14.96 12.88
N ASN A 84 -0.22 -15.10 11.62
CA ASN A 84 -0.76 -16.00 10.60
C ASN A 84 -2.19 -15.73 10.13
N ARG A 85 -2.90 -14.72 10.65
CA ARG A 85 -4.20 -14.32 10.11
C ARG A 85 -4.04 -13.81 8.69
N ALA A 86 -4.80 -14.38 7.75
CA ALA A 86 -4.78 -14.01 6.34
C ALA A 86 -6.12 -13.45 5.86
N TYR A 87 -6.08 -12.42 5.03
CA TYR A 87 -7.24 -11.77 4.43
C TYR A 87 -7.16 -11.89 2.90
N ARG A 88 -8.19 -12.48 2.30
CA ARG A 88 -8.31 -12.63 0.84
C ARG A 88 -9.25 -11.61 0.20
N ASN A 89 -10.18 -11.05 0.98
CA ASN A 89 -11.04 -9.95 0.54
C ASN A 89 -10.31 -8.63 0.79
N VAL A 90 -9.31 -8.35 -0.06
CA VAL A 90 -8.48 -7.16 0.00
C VAL A 90 -8.93 -6.21 -1.10
N ARG A 91 -9.28 -4.97 -0.74
CA ARG A 91 -9.65 -3.94 -1.72
C ARG A 91 -8.52 -2.94 -1.87
N ILE A 92 -8.16 -2.61 -3.10
CA ILE A 92 -7.35 -1.42 -3.39
C ILE A 92 -8.30 -0.23 -3.30
N ILE A 93 -8.09 0.65 -2.32
CA ILE A 93 -8.96 1.81 -2.09
C ILE A 93 -8.32 3.12 -2.55
N GLY A 94 -7.08 3.07 -3.03
CA GLY A 94 -6.40 4.19 -3.65
C GLY A 94 -4.99 3.78 -4.10
N ALA A 95 -4.52 4.38 -5.18
CA ALA A 95 -3.15 4.21 -5.65
C ALA A 95 -2.65 5.53 -6.25
N ASP A 96 -1.33 5.67 -6.26
CA ASP A 96 -0.54 6.67 -6.98
C ASP A 96 0.59 5.90 -7.67
N ALA A 97 0.38 5.58 -8.95
CA ALA A 97 1.30 4.74 -9.72
C ALA A 97 2.63 5.46 -9.98
N GLU A 98 2.61 6.78 -10.17
CA GLU A 98 3.82 7.59 -10.38
C GLU A 98 4.75 7.56 -9.17
N LYS A 99 4.18 7.55 -7.97
CA LYS A 99 4.95 7.50 -6.72
C LYS A 99 5.09 6.09 -6.16
N ASP A 100 4.60 5.09 -6.89
CA ASP A 100 4.62 3.68 -6.51
C ASP A 100 4.00 3.39 -5.13
N ILE A 101 2.82 3.96 -4.85
CA ILE A 101 2.10 3.79 -3.58
C ILE A 101 0.70 3.21 -3.83
N ALA A 102 0.32 2.22 -3.03
CA ALA A 102 -1.06 1.71 -2.96
C ALA A 102 -1.58 1.67 -1.52
N LEU A 103 -2.88 1.90 -1.38
CA LEU A 103 -3.64 1.75 -0.15
C LEU A 103 -4.56 0.55 -0.28
N LEU A 104 -4.37 -0.42 0.61
CA LEU A 104 -5.17 -1.62 0.70
C LEU A 104 -6.11 -1.55 1.91
N LYS A 105 -7.28 -2.17 1.78
CA LYS A 105 -8.27 -2.29 2.84
C LYS A 105 -8.62 -3.75 3.05
N VAL A 106 -8.46 -4.19 4.29
CA VAL A 106 -8.97 -5.48 4.79
C VAL A 106 -10.09 -5.24 5.79
N ASN A 107 -10.99 -6.22 5.93
CA ASN A 107 -12.02 -6.19 6.97
C ASN A 107 -11.44 -6.73 8.28
N ALA A 108 -10.82 -5.85 9.06
CA ALA A 108 -10.20 -6.18 10.34
C ALA A 108 -10.40 -5.03 11.34
N GLN A 109 -10.26 -5.33 12.63
CA GLN A 109 -10.29 -4.34 13.71
C GLN A 109 -9.20 -4.68 14.72
N GLY A 110 -8.78 -3.67 15.50
CA GLY A 110 -7.74 -3.83 16.52
C GLY A 110 -6.36 -4.12 15.96
N LEU A 111 -6.08 -3.76 14.71
CA LEU A 111 -4.73 -3.91 14.15
C LEU A 111 -3.77 -2.88 14.74
N LYS A 112 -2.51 -3.26 14.95
CA LYS A 112 -1.46 -2.34 15.41
C LYS A 112 -1.07 -1.41 14.26
N ALA A 113 -1.34 -0.12 14.41
CA ALA A 113 -1.02 0.89 13.39
C ALA A 113 0.32 1.58 13.69
N VAL A 114 1.15 1.75 12.65
CA VAL A 114 2.39 2.53 12.76
C VAL A 114 2.11 4.03 12.83
N LYS A 115 3.05 4.78 13.40
CA LYS A 115 3.04 6.24 13.32
C LYS A 115 3.79 6.70 12.08
N LEU A 116 3.17 7.58 11.28
CA LEU A 116 3.83 8.20 10.13
C LEU A 116 4.71 9.37 10.58
N GLY A 117 5.97 9.38 10.14
CA GLY A 117 6.94 10.43 10.38
C GLY A 117 6.81 11.62 9.42
N ASN A 118 7.90 12.35 9.26
CA ASN A 118 8.00 13.45 8.30
C ASN A 118 9.28 13.29 7.48
N SER A 119 9.16 12.79 6.25
CA SER A 119 10.30 12.57 5.36
C SER A 119 11.04 13.85 4.94
N LYS A 120 10.44 15.04 5.11
CA LYS A 120 11.13 16.32 4.85
C LYS A 120 12.18 16.67 5.91
N LYS A 121 12.17 15.98 7.05
CA LYS A 121 13.14 16.17 8.16
C LYS A 121 14.19 15.07 8.20
N VAL A 122 14.22 14.19 7.19
CA VAL A 122 15.20 13.12 7.11
C VAL A 122 16.51 13.69 6.61
N GLU A 123 17.59 13.32 7.27
CA GLU A 123 18.95 13.77 6.95
C GLU A 123 19.78 12.64 6.35
N ILE A 124 20.74 13.00 5.51
CA ILE A 124 21.76 12.05 5.03
C ILE A 124 22.61 11.62 6.23
N GLY A 125 22.89 10.33 6.34
CA GLY A 125 23.55 9.71 7.50
C GLY A 125 22.58 9.31 8.62
N GLN A 126 21.29 9.63 8.51
CA GLN A 126 20.31 9.19 9.50
C GLN A 126 20.17 7.66 9.51
N ARG A 127 20.35 7.04 10.68
CA ARG A 127 20.10 5.61 10.88
C ARG A 127 18.62 5.29 10.73
N VAL A 128 18.33 4.23 9.99
CA VAL A 128 16.99 3.73 9.68
C VAL A 128 16.94 2.22 9.76
N VAL A 129 15.76 1.70 10.09
CA VAL A 129 15.50 0.26 10.27
C VAL A 129 14.31 -0.12 9.41
N THR A 130 14.39 -1.24 8.70
CA THR A 130 13.25 -1.87 8.04
C THR A 130 12.88 -3.17 8.73
N ILE A 131 11.59 -3.48 8.72
CA ILE A 131 11.06 -4.79 9.09
C ILE A 131 10.27 -5.26 7.87
N GLY A 132 10.59 -6.43 7.35
CA GLY A 132 9.97 -6.97 6.15
C GLY A 132 9.88 -8.49 6.16
N ASN A 133 9.43 -9.03 5.03
CA ASN A 133 9.31 -10.47 4.81
C ASN A 133 10.11 -10.87 3.55
N PRO A 134 11.44 -10.69 3.53
CA PRO A 134 12.27 -11.04 2.38
C PRO A 134 12.15 -12.54 2.09
N LEU A 135 11.87 -12.91 0.83
CA LEU A 135 11.70 -14.31 0.40
C LEU A 135 10.66 -15.12 1.20
N GLY A 136 9.71 -14.45 1.86
CA GLY A 136 8.74 -15.10 2.74
C GLY A 136 9.29 -15.49 4.13
N LEU A 137 10.54 -15.13 4.45
CA LEU A 137 11.10 -15.22 5.80
C LEU A 137 10.51 -14.10 6.65
N GLU A 138 9.46 -14.44 7.39
CA GLU A 138 8.69 -13.47 8.17
C GLU A 138 9.56 -12.76 9.21
N SER A 139 9.29 -11.47 9.43
CA SER A 139 9.88 -10.68 10.52
C SER A 139 11.40 -10.48 10.46
N THR A 140 11.96 -10.30 9.25
CA THR A 140 13.37 -9.95 9.09
C THR A 140 13.59 -8.48 9.41
N VAL A 141 14.57 -8.20 10.28
CA VAL A 141 15.02 -6.85 10.62
C VAL A 141 16.31 -6.57 9.87
N SER A 142 16.42 -5.38 9.28
CA SER A 142 17.66 -4.90 8.69
C SER A 142 17.77 -3.41 8.92
N ASP A 143 18.98 -2.91 9.09
CA ASP A 143 19.22 -1.50 9.35
C ASP A 143 20.39 -0.96 8.52
N GLY A 144 20.52 0.36 8.53
CA GLY A 144 21.45 1.08 7.68
C GLY A 144 21.24 2.58 7.80
N LEU A 145 21.69 3.32 6.80
CA LEU A 145 21.65 4.78 6.77
C LEU A 145 20.87 5.27 5.55
N ILE A 146 20.29 6.46 5.66
CA ILE A 146 19.91 7.25 4.50
C ILE A 146 21.20 7.75 3.84
N SER A 147 21.59 7.14 2.74
CA SER A 147 22.86 7.43 2.05
C SER A 147 22.77 8.69 1.20
N SER A 148 21.61 8.98 0.62
CA SER A 148 21.40 10.17 -0.21
C SER A 148 19.91 10.43 -0.43
N VAL A 149 19.57 11.63 -0.88
CA VAL A 149 18.25 11.96 -1.43
C VAL A 149 18.44 12.23 -2.92
N ARG A 150 17.83 11.41 -3.76
CA ARG A 150 17.87 11.55 -5.22
C ARG A 150 16.62 12.26 -5.69
N GLU A 151 16.77 13.07 -6.73
CA GLU A 151 15.68 13.73 -7.43
C GLU A 151 15.54 13.10 -8.83
N GLY A 152 14.33 12.73 -9.20
CA GLY A 152 13.95 12.25 -10.52
C GLY A 152 12.92 13.19 -11.17
N GLU A 153 12.57 12.94 -12.43
CA GLU A 153 11.69 13.83 -13.19
C GLU A 153 10.20 13.46 -13.06
N PRO A 154 9.29 14.46 -12.97
CA PRO A 154 9.51 15.87 -12.65
C PRO A 154 9.37 16.12 -11.13
N GLY A 155 10.49 16.25 -10.41
CA GLY A 155 10.53 16.62 -8.99
C GLY A 155 10.22 15.50 -7.99
N PHE A 156 10.24 14.24 -8.43
CA PHE A 156 10.07 13.08 -7.56
C PHE A 156 11.34 12.85 -6.74
N LYS A 157 11.24 12.86 -5.40
CA LYS A 157 12.35 12.57 -4.51
C LYS A 157 12.29 11.13 -4.05
N ILE A 158 13.44 10.46 -4.00
CA ILE A 158 13.58 9.11 -3.47
C ILE A 158 14.79 9.04 -2.54
N PHE A 159 14.68 8.26 -1.47
CA PHE A 159 15.81 8.01 -0.58
C PHE A 159 16.65 6.89 -1.14
N GLN A 160 17.95 7.11 -1.23
CA GLN A 160 18.92 6.02 -1.35
C GLN A 160 19.32 5.59 0.06
N THR A 161 19.37 4.29 0.31
CA THR A 161 19.67 3.72 1.63
C THR A 161 20.71 2.63 1.54
N SER A 162 21.49 2.44 2.60
CA SER A 162 22.40 1.30 2.76
C SER A 162 21.75 0.11 3.45
N VAL A 163 20.48 0.22 3.87
CA VAL A 163 19.71 -0.89 4.44
C VAL A 163 19.68 -2.03 3.41
N PRO A 164 20.11 -3.26 3.77
CA PRO A 164 19.99 -4.40 2.88
C PRO A 164 18.53 -4.67 2.51
N LEU A 165 18.21 -4.66 1.21
CA LEU A 165 16.88 -5.01 0.70
C LEU A 165 17.01 -6.17 -0.29
N SER A 166 16.02 -7.06 -0.25
CA SER A 166 15.87 -8.17 -1.20
C SER A 166 14.41 -8.31 -1.61
N GLN A 167 14.13 -9.22 -2.55
CA GLN A 167 12.76 -9.55 -2.96
C GLN A 167 11.89 -9.88 -1.74
N GLY A 168 10.68 -9.34 -1.67
CA GLY A 168 9.80 -9.44 -0.50
C GLY A 168 9.87 -8.24 0.45
N SER A 169 10.96 -7.45 0.42
CA SER A 169 11.07 -6.22 1.22
C SER A 169 10.28 -5.04 0.61
N SER A 170 9.94 -5.10 -0.68
CA SER A 170 9.20 -4.04 -1.39
C SER A 170 7.85 -3.76 -0.72
N GLY A 171 7.55 -2.50 -0.41
CA GLY A 171 6.32 -2.03 0.23
C GLY A 171 6.38 -1.98 1.75
N GLY A 172 7.48 -2.47 2.35
CA GLY A 172 7.72 -2.44 3.79
C GLY A 172 8.00 -1.03 4.33
N PRO A 173 7.82 -0.82 5.64
CA PRO A 173 8.12 0.45 6.29
C PRO A 173 9.62 0.62 6.57
N LEU A 174 10.15 1.79 6.23
CA LEU A 174 11.46 2.25 6.70
C LEU A 174 11.26 3.18 7.90
N PHE A 175 11.70 2.76 9.08
CA PHE A 175 11.53 3.47 10.36
C PHE A 175 12.75 4.33 10.73
N ASP A 176 12.49 5.45 11.40
CA ASP A 176 13.50 6.10 12.23
C ASP A 176 13.67 5.35 13.58
N LEU A 177 14.74 5.66 14.34
CA LEU A 177 14.97 5.08 15.66
C LEU A 177 13.97 5.53 16.75
N LYS A 178 12.92 6.28 16.38
CA LYS A 178 11.77 6.62 17.25
C LYS A 178 10.55 5.78 16.88
N GLY A 179 10.67 4.85 15.92
CA GLY A 179 9.61 3.96 15.46
C GLY A 179 8.58 4.66 14.57
N LYS A 180 8.91 5.80 13.95
CA LYS A 180 8.04 6.44 12.96
C LYS A 180 8.48 6.05 11.56
N VAL A 181 7.52 5.75 10.69
CA VAL A 181 7.82 5.45 9.29
C VAL A 181 8.27 6.72 8.58
N VAL A 182 9.47 6.72 8.00
CA VAL A 182 10.04 7.82 7.22
C VAL A 182 10.08 7.52 5.72
N GLY A 183 10.05 6.25 5.33
CA GLY A 183 9.97 5.84 3.92
C GLY A 183 9.28 4.48 3.71
N ILE A 184 9.15 4.09 2.46
CA ILE A 184 8.60 2.80 2.01
C ILE A 184 9.66 2.14 1.14
N THR A 185 10.17 0.99 1.53
CA THR A 185 11.21 0.27 0.79
C THR A 185 10.71 -0.11 -0.60
N THR A 186 11.54 0.06 -1.63
CA THR A 186 11.23 -0.36 -3.01
C THR A 186 12.45 -1.01 -3.64
N ALA A 187 12.27 -2.24 -4.15
CA ALA A 187 13.39 -3.11 -4.54
C ALA A 187 13.80 -3.00 -6.02
N SER A 188 13.08 -2.25 -6.86
CA SER A 188 13.24 -2.42 -8.33
C SER A 188 13.04 -1.17 -9.19
N LEU A 189 13.18 0.04 -8.65
CA LEU A 189 13.00 1.23 -9.49
C LEU A 189 14.24 1.58 -10.35
N LEU A 190 15.44 1.14 -9.97
CA LEU A 190 16.68 1.49 -10.67
C LEU A 190 17.61 0.27 -10.75
N LYS A 191 17.89 -0.22 -11.97
CA LYS A 191 18.87 -1.29 -12.22
C LYS A 191 20.27 -0.77 -11.91
N GLY A 192 20.85 -1.21 -10.80
CA GLY A 192 22.24 -0.99 -10.42
C GLY A 192 22.64 -2.01 -9.35
N GLN A 193 23.87 -2.53 -9.42
CA GLN A 193 24.38 -3.41 -8.37
C GLN A 193 24.53 -2.59 -7.07
N ASN A 194 24.01 -3.12 -5.96
CA ASN A 194 24.15 -2.57 -4.59
C ASN A 194 23.50 -1.19 -4.30
N LEU A 195 22.42 -0.81 -4.98
CA LEU A 195 21.64 0.39 -4.61
C LEU A 195 20.24 0.03 -4.11
N ASN A 196 19.92 0.47 -2.90
CA ASN A 196 18.61 0.28 -2.29
C ASN A 196 17.90 1.64 -2.19
N PHE A 197 16.59 1.63 -2.42
CA PHE A 197 15.78 2.85 -2.44
C PHE A 197 14.53 2.76 -1.58
N ALA A 198 14.05 3.92 -1.14
CA ALA A 198 12.79 4.05 -0.42
C ALA A 198 12.02 5.32 -0.80
N ILE A 199 10.71 5.17 -0.97
CA ILE A 199 9.78 6.26 -1.30
C ILE A 199 9.52 7.08 -0.03
N PRO A 200 9.64 8.42 -0.05
CA PRO A 200 9.39 9.27 1.10
C PRO A 200 7.96 9.15 1.65
N ILE A 201 7.81 8.92 2.96
CA ILE A 201 6.48 8.65 3.57
C ILE A 201 5.47 9.79 3.38
N ASN A 202 5.93 11.03 3.19
CA ASN A 202 5.03 12.16 2.99
C ASN A 202 4.20 12.03 1.71
N TYR A 203 4.62 11.26 0.72
CA TYR A 203 3.85 11.00 -0.50
C TYR A 203 2.56 10.20 -0.24
N VAL A 204 2.48 9.44 0.85
CA VAL A 204 1.26 8.72 1.25
C VAL A 204 0.19 9.68 1.80
N LYS A 205 0.59 10.79 2.42
CA LYS A 205 -0.33 11.66 3.18
C LYS A 205 -1.45 12.27 2.33
N PRO A 206 -1.21 12.83 1.12
CA PRO A 206 -2.29 13.27 0.23
C PRO A 206 -3.29 12.16 -0.11
N LEU A 207 -2.79 10.97 -0.42
CA LEU A 207 -3.60 9.81 -0.78
C LEU A 207 -4.50 9.35 0.39
N LEU A 208 -3.96 9.30 1.61
CA LEU A 208 -4.75 9.02 2.82
C LEU A 208 -5.84 10.06 3.06
N ARG A 209 -5.53 11.35 2.86
CA ARG A 209 -6.53 12.43 3.00
C ARG A 209 -7.65 12.29 1.98
N ARG A 210 -7.34 11.95 0.72
CA ARG A 210 -8.32 11.72 -0.34
C ARG A 210 -9.30 10.62 0.08
N VAL A 211 -8.78 9.44 0.42
CA VAL A 211 -9.59 8.28 0.82
C VAL A 211 -10.46 8.57 2.05
N ARG A 212 -9.91 9.27 3.05
CA ARG A 212 -10.69 9.67 4.25
C ARG A 212 -11.85 10.58 3.91
N ARG A 213 -11.67 11.55 3.00
CA ARG A 213 -12.74 12.47 2.56
C ARG A 213 -13.83 11.72 1.80
N GLU A 214 -13.46 10.88 0.84
CA GLU A 214 -14.40 10.06 0.06
C GLU A 214 -15.22 9.16 0.98
N THR A 215 -14.58 8.51 1.95
CA THR A 215 -15.26 7.67 2.94
C THR A 215 -16.22 8.46 3.82
N ALA A 216 -15.85 9.70 4.20
CA ALA A 216 -16.70 10.58 5.00
C ALA A 216 -17.92 11.07 4.22
N GLN A 217 -17.76 11.41 2.94
CA GLN A 217 -18.88 11.84 2.08
C GLN A 217 -19.91 10.72 1.89
N VAL A 218 -19.47 9.48 1.62
CA VAL A 218 -20.38 8.32 1.51
C VAL A 218 -21.17 8.11 2.80
N LYS A 219 -20.52 8.23 3.98
CA LYS A 219 -21.22 8.11 5.28
C LYS A 219 -22.15 9.29 5.56
N GLY A 220 -21.83 10.49 5.10
CA GLY A 220 -22.68 11.68 5.22
C GLY A 220 -23.96 11.56 4.41
N SER A 221 -23.86 11.12 3.15
CA SER A 221 -25.02 10.91 2.28
C SER A 221 -25.94 9.80 2.79
N ALA A 222 -25.38 8.71 3.35
CA ALA A 222 -26.17 7.65 3.97
C ALA A 222 -26.90 8.08 5.26
N ARG A 223 -26.34 9.05 6.02
CA ARG A 223 -26.97 9.59 7.23
C ARG A 223 -28.07 10.62 6.93
N HIS A 224 -27.98 11.35 5.83
CA HIS A 224 -29.04 12.27 5.42
C HIS A 224 -30.28 11.54 4.88
N SER A 225 -30.14 10.42 4.18
CA SER A 225 -31.31 9.65 3.72
C SER A 225 -32.11 9.00 4.87
N HIS A 226 -31.47 8.70 6.00
CA HIS A 226 -32.14 8.12 7.18
C HIS A 226 -32.84 9.12 8.10
N LYS A 227 -32.48 10.41 8.05
CA LYS A 227 -33.15 11.46 8.85
C LYS A 227 -34.38 12.05 8.15
N GLU A 228 -34.43 11.99 6.83
CA GLU A 228 -35.56 12.49 6.02
C GLU A 228 -36.77 11.52 6.03
N SER A 229 -36.52 10.22 6.20
CA SER A 229 -37.56 9.17 6.20
C SER A 229 -38.31 9.00 7.52
N ALA A 230 -37.84 9.60 8.62
CA ALA A 230 -38.47 9.48 9.95
C ALA A 230 -39.60 10.51 10.21
N ARG A 231 -39.98 11.35 9.23
CA ARG A 231 -40.97 12.43 9.41
C ARG A 231 -42.23 12.36 8.53
N ARG A 232 -42.46 11.29 7.76
CA ARG A 232 -43.68 11.17 6.95
C ARG A 232 -44.35 9.80 7.12
N ASN A 233 -45.50 9.78 7.80
CA ASN A 233 -46.48 8.70 7.73
C ASN A 233 -47.13 8.72 6.33
N ILE A 234 -46.74 7.80 5.44
CA ILE A 234 -47.44 7.50 4.18
C ILE A 234 -47.43 5.97 3.98
N PRO A 235 -48.53 5.35 3.49
CA PRO A 235 -48.69 3.90 3.46
C PRO A 235 -47.67 3.22 2.54
N ARG A 236 -47.31 1.97 2.86
CA ARG A 236 -46.54 1.08 1.98
C ARG A 236 -47.27 0.94 0.64
N SER A 237 -46.82 1.67 -0.38
CA SER A 237 -47.00 1.28 -1.78
C SER A 237 -45.64 0.79 -2.31
N THR A 238 -45.61 -0.44 -2.79
CA THR A 238 -44.46 -1.05 -3.45
C THR A 238 -44.39 -0.59 -4.90
N THR A 239 -44.14 0.70 -5.08
CA THR A 239 -43.88 1.28 -6.40
C THR A 239 -42.51 1.94 -6.34
N PRO A 240 -41.51 1.48 -7.13
CA PRO A 240 -40.18 2.10 -7.15
C PRO A 240 -40.27 3.60 -7.47
N LEU A 241 -39.48 4.42 -6.76
CA LEU A 241 -39.47 5.89 -6.88
C LEU A 241 -38.64 6.33 -8.10
N ALA A 242 -39.17 7.28 -8.87
CA ALA A 242 -38.69 7.80 -10.15
C ALA A 242 -37.32 8.54 -10.16
N TRP A 243 -36.51 8.44 -9.10
CA TRP A 243 -35.10 8.87 -9.13
C TRP A 243 -34.12 7.70 -9.31
N GLU A 244 -34.63 6.47 -9.32
CA GLU A 244 -33.88 5.26 -9.71
C GLU A 244 -33.75 5.13 -11.24
N GLU A 245 -34.40 6.04 -12.00
CA GLU A 245 -34.42 6.06 -13.48
C GLU A 245 -33.30 6.89 -14.15
N SER A 246 -32.44 7.60 -13.41
CA SER A 246 -31.44 8.50 -14.06
C SER A 246 -29.98 8.00 -14.05
N ILE A 247 -29.73 6.70 -13.91
CA ILE A 247 -28.49 6.07 -14.37
C ILE A 247 -28.82 4.76 -15.13
N ALA A 248 -29.80 4.83 -16.04
CA ALA A 248 -30.08 3.72 -16.93
C ALA A 248 -28.83 3.49 -17.80
N ALA A 249 -28.16 2.36 -17.58
CA ALA A 249 -27.14 1.88 -18.50
C ALA A 249 -27.74 1.84 -19.92
N LYS A 250 -27.23 2.66 -20.85
CA LYS A 250 -27.66 2.62 -22.24
C LYS A 250 -27.09 1.34 -22.84
N PHE A 251 -27.95 0.55 -23.48
CA PHE A 251 -27.55 -0.69 -24.14
C PHE A 251 -27.64 -0.51 -25.65
N TYR A 252 -26.58 -0.87 -26.34
CA TYR A 252 -26.52 -0.97 -27.78
C TYR A 252 -26.65 -2.45 -28.19
N THR A 253 -27.56 -2.74 -29.10
CA THR A 253 -27.72 -4.09 -29.66
C THR A 253 -26.87 -4.19 -30.93
N VAL A 254 -25.91 -5.11 -30.93
CA VAL A 254 -24.98 -5.35 -32.04
C VAL A 254 -25.77 -5.70 -33.30
N GLN A 255 -25.52 -4.96 -34.37
CA GLN A 255 -26.11 -5.17 -35.69
C GLN A 255 -25.15 -5.90 -36.63
N THR A 256 -25.67 -6.41 -37.74
CA THR A 256 -24.86 -7.03 -38.78
C THR A 256 -23.81 -6.05 -39.30
N GLY A 257 -22.53 -6.45 -39.25
CA GLY A 257 -21.40 -5.62 -39.68
C GLY A 257 -20.72 -4.82 -38.56
N ASP A 258 -21.25 -4.82 -37.34
CA ASP A 258 -20.63 -4.15 -36.22
C ASP A 258 -19.31 -4.84 -35.80
N THR A 259 -18.30 -4.01 -35.52
CA THR A 259 -17.06 -4.43 -34.86
C THR A 259 -16.99 -3.76 -33.50
N LEU A 260 -16.31 -4.40 -32.55
CA LEU A 260 -16.12 -3.83 -31.22
C LEU A 260 -15.44 -2.45 -31.27
N TYR A 261 -14.48 -2.27 -32.18
CA TYR A 261 -13.86 -0.97 -32.42
C TYR A 261 -14.85 0.06 -32.98
N GLY A 262 -15.69 -0.31 -33.96
CA GLY A 262 -16.71 0.57 -34.52
C GLY A 262 -17.73 1.02 -33.48
N VAL A 263 -18.18 0.09 -32.62
CA VAL A 263 -19.10 0.42 -31.52
C VAL A 263 -18.40 1.31 -30.48
N ALA A 264 -17.16 1.00 -30.07
CA ALA A 264 -16.43 1.83 -29.12
C ALA A 264 -16.24 3.27 -29.64
N LYS A 265 -15.89 3.43 -30.92
CA LYS A 265 -15.75 4.73 -31.59
C LYS A 265 -17.08 5.48 -31.67
N LYS A 266 -18.18 4.80 -31.97
CA LYS A 266 -19.54 5.39 -32.06
C LYS A 266 -20.00 6.01 -30.75
N PHE A 267 -19.53 5.51 -29.60
CA PHE A 267 -19.86 6.01 -28.27
C PHE A 267 -18.67 6.68 -27.56
N GLU A 268 -17.67 7.13 -28.32
CA GLU A 268 -16.50 7.87 -27.82
C GLU A 268 -15.79 7.21 -26.61
N GLN A 269 -15.70 5.88 -26.63
CA GLN A 269 -15.04 5.06 -25.61
C GLN A 269 -13.86 4.29 -26.20
N SER A 270 -12.91 3.89 -25.34
CA SER A 270 -11.88 2.94 -25.77
C SER A 270 -12.47 1.52 -25.89
N VAL A 271 -11.88 0.72 -26.78
CA VAL A 271 -12.22 -0.71 -26.92
C VAL A 271 -12.08 -1.42 -25.58
N GLU A 272 -11.02 -1.13 -24.85
CA GLU A 272 -10.74 -1.70 -23.53
C GLU A 272 -11.82 -1.34 -22.50
N GLN A 273 -12.30 -0.09 -22.49
CA GLN A 273 -13.39 0.33 -21.61
C GLN A 273 -14.70 -0.41 -21.95
N LEU A 274 -15.03 -0.49 -23.24
CA LEU A 274 -16.24 -1.19 -23.69
C LEU A 274 -16.17 -2.70 -23.39
N GLN A 275 -15.00 -3.32 -23.51
CA GLN A 275 -14.78 -4.72 -23.11
C GLN A 275 -14.95 -4.93 -21.61
N ASN A 276 -14.34 -4.05 -20.80
CA ASN A 276 -14.40 -4.15 -19.35
C ASN A 276 -15.83 -3.99 -18.81
N TRP A 277 -16.62 -3.08 -19.38
CA TRP A 277 -18.01 -2.88 -18.95
C TRP A 277 -18.94 -4.03 -19.33
N ASN A 278 -18.63 -4.72 -20.43
CA ASN A 278 -19.44 -5.82 -20.96
C ASN A 278 -18.86 -7.21 -20.68
N ARG A 279 -17.75 -7.27 -19.95
CA ARG A 279 -17.01 -8.51 -19.64
C ARG A 279 -16.67 -9.31 -20.91
N LEU A 280 -16.33 -8.62 -21.99
CA LEU A 280 -15.93 -9.25 -23.24
C LEU A 280 -14.48 -9.70 -23.14
N THR A 281 -14.24 -11.00 -23.32
CA THR A 281 -12.90 -11.61 -23.34
C THR A 281 -12.33 -11.72 -24.76
N SER A 282 -13.11 -11.33 -25.78
CA SER A 282 -12.75 -11.36 -27.20
C SER A 282 -13.33 -10.13 -27.91
N PRO A 283 -12.69 -9.63 -28.99
CA PRO A 283 -13.25 -8.54 -29.81
C PRO A 283 -14.42 -8.96 -30.70
N THR A 284 -14.74 -10.25 -30.78
CA THR A 284 -15.84 -10.76 -31.59
C THR A 284 -17.19 -10.44 -30.96
N LEU A 285 -18.06 -9.78 -31.71
CA LEU A 285 -19.43 -9.48 -31.31
C LEU A 285 -20.43 -10.39 -32.04
N ARG A 286 -21.49 -10.79 -31.35
CA ARG A 286 -22.60 -11.55 -31.95
C ARG A 286 -23.74 -10.61 -32.29
N VAL A 287 -24.31 -10.73 -33.48
CA VAL A 287 -25.51 -9.96 -33.85
C VAL A 287 -26.63 -10.25 -32.83
N GLY A 288 -27.28 -9.19 -32.35
CA GLY A 288 -28.28 -9.26 -31.27
C GLY A 288 -27.69 -9.19 -29.85
N GLN A 289 -26.37 -9.23 -29.69
CA GLN A 289 -25.72 -9.07 -28.38
C GLN A 289 -25.95 -7.66 -27.83
N ARG A 290 -26.34 -7.55 -26.56
CA ARG A 290 -26.51 -6.25 -25.89
C ARG A 290 -25.23 -5.83 -25.20
N LEU A 291 -24.73 -4.65 -25.55
CA LEU A 291 -23.55 -4.02 -24.97
C LEU A 291 -23.95 -2.79 -24.18
N ARG A 292 -23.55 -2.72 -22.91
CA ARG A 292 -23.54 -1.52 -22.09
C ARG A 292 -22.55 -0.50 -22.66
N VAL A 293 -23.06 0.66 -23.03
CA VAL A 293 -22.30 1.80 -23.57
C VAL A 293 -22.60 3.04 -22.71
N ARG A 294 -21.70 4.02 -22.73
CA ARG A 294 -21.98 5.37 -22.22
C ARG A 294 -22.94 6.10 -23.17
N GLU A 295 -23.59 7.13 -22.63
CA GLU A 295 -24.47 8.04 -23.38
C GLU A 295 -23.74 8.71 -24.55
#